data_AF-A0A7Z9XJL0-F1
#
_entry.id   AF-A0A7Z9XJL0-F1
#
_cell.length_a   1.000
_cell.length_b   1.000
_cell.length_c   1.000
_cell.angle_alpha   90.00
_cell.angle_beta   90.00
_cell.angle_gamma   90.00
#
_symmetry.space_group_name_H-M   'P 1'
#
loop_
_entity.id
_entity.type
_entity.pdbx_description
1 polymer ?
#
loop_
_entity_poly.entity_id
_entity_poly.type
_entity_poly.pdbx_seq_one_letter_code
_entity_poly.pdbx_strand_id
1 'polypeptide(L)'
;MDILIIRDESDFKSTHPVVMNPQNWLPCYNRWSACMEIADYQQWLRAWDEARKLDKADPGLTLIHAMEELGEVAREVLFLKGYKKDAMPEEHRQSLARELADTIVFLFKLAYQFDIDIQEAMLQLQTRVDARFSEENPGWQPKPGEEENP
;
A
#
# COMPACT_ATOMS: atom_id res chain seq x y z
N MET A 1 -8.13 19.73 14.88
CA MET A 1 -7.03 18.83 15.28
C MET A 1 -6.40 18.44 13.97
N ASP A 2 -5.37 19.17 13.57
CA ASP A 2 -4.80 19.06 12.22
C ASP A 2 -3.85 17.87 12.19
N ILE A 3 -4.31 16.80 11.55
CA ILE A 3 -3.58 15.54 11.38
C ILE A 3 -2.77 15.70 10.09
N LEU A 4 -1.44 15.52 10.21
CA LEU A 4 -0.48 15.45 9.11
C LEU A 4 -0.75 14.17 8.29
N ILE A 5 -1.80 14.22 7.48
CA ILE A 5 -1.94 13.37 6.29
C ILE A 5 -0.95 13.92 5.27
N ILE A 6 -0.28 13.05 4.52
CA ILE A 6 0.52 13.44 3.34
C ILE A 6 -0.46 14.11 2.37
N ARG A 7 -0.58 15.44 2.44
CA ARG A 7 -1.55 16.23 1.68
C ARG A 7 -0.91 16.98 0.51
N ASP A 8 0.40 16.84 0.33
CA ASP A 8 1.17 17.59 -0.66
C ASP A 8 2.38 16.79 -1.17
N GLU A 9 2.61 16.78 -2.49
CA GLU A 9 3.85 16.28 -3.11
C GLU A 9 5.11 16.97 -2.56
N SER A 10 4.96 18.14 -1.92
CA SER A 10 6.05 18.89 -1.31
C SER A 10 6.54 18.32 0.04
N ASP A 11 5.74 17.51 0.77
CA ASP A 11 6.16 16.85 2.02
C ASP A 11 7.23 15.76 1.76
N PHE A 12 7.33 15.26 0.52
CA PHE A 12 8.42 14.40 0.08
C PHE A 12 9.77 15.15 0.00
N LYS A 13 9.77 16.50 -0.03
CA LYS A 13 10.96 17.34 -0.24
C LYS A 13 11.40 18.15 0.97
N SER A 14 10.90 17.85 2.18
CA SER A 14 11.30 18.61 3.38
C SER A 14 12.69 18.22 3.89
N THR A 15 13.62 19.17 3.73
CA THR A 15 15.02 19.12 4.12
C THR A 15 15.21 19.38 5.62
N HIS A 16 15.26 18.32 6.41
CA HIS A 16 16.02 18.33 7.66
C HIS A 16 17.09 17.24 7.59
N PRO A 17 18.39 17.60 7.61
CA PRO A 17 19.45 16.62 7.51
C PRO A 17 19.54 15.90 8.85
N VAL A 18 18.93 14.72 8.95
CA VAL A 18 19.47 13.71 9.84
C VAL A 18 20.88 13.47 9.30
N VAL A 19 21.90 13.89 10.05
CA VAL A 19 23.29 13.61 9.71
C VAL A 19 23.49 12.10 9.89
N MET A 20 23.14 11.37 8.85
CA MET A 20 23.42 9.95 8.67
C MET A 20 24.78 9.85 7.97
N ASN A 21 25.65 9.00 8.53
CA ASN A 21 27.00 8.76 8.03
C ASN A 21 26.98 8.28 6.55
N PRO A 22 27.55 9.04 5.59
CA PRO A 22 27.54 8.70 4.16
C PRO A 22 28.30 7.42 3.80
N GLN A 23 29.20 6.94 4.66
CA GLN A 23 29.99 5.74 4.39
C GLN A 23 29.27 4.41 4.71
N ASN A 24 28.12 4.42 5.39
CA ASN A 24 27.42 3.19 5.78
C ASN A 24 26.23 2.80 4.87
N TRP A 25 25.92 3.58 3.83
CA TRP A 25 24.73 3.38 2.97
C TRP A 25 25.05 3.43 1.47
N LEU A 26 26.09 2.73 1.04
CA LEU A 26 26.33 2.49 -0.39
C LEU A 26 26.63 1.00 -0.57
N PRO A 27 25.63 0.22 -1.03
CA PRO A 27 25.26 0.29 -2.45
C PRO A 27 23.75 0.09 -2.74
N CYS A 28 22.97 1.17 -2.84
CA CYS A 28 21.68 1.11 -3.54
C CYS A 28 21.33 2.38 -4.33
N TYR A 29 22.24 3.35 -4.42
CA TYR A 29 21.97 4.62 -5.13
C TYR A 29 22.19 4.58 -6.65
N ASN A 30 22.58 3.45 -7.25
CA ASN A 30 22.70 3.34 -8.72
C ASN A 30 22.14 1.99 -9.18
N ARG A 31 21.00 2.02 -9.91
CA ARG A 31 20.24 0.90 -10.53
C ARG A 31 19.00 0.42 -9.75
N TRP A 32 17.90 1.18 -9.87
CA TRP A 32 16.53 0.73 -9.53
C TRP A 32 16.04 -0.33 -10.54
N SER A 33 16.70 -1.49 -10.60
CA SER A 33 16.26 -2.66 -11.38
C SER A 33 16.66 -3.99 -10.71
N ALA A 34 16.79 -3.99 -9.38
CA ALA A 34 16.70 -5.20 -8.59
C ALA A 34 15.40 -5.09 -7.78
N CYS A 35 14.54 -6.11 -7.87
CA CYS A 35 13.25 -6.16 -7.19
C CYS A 35 13.44 -5.83 -5.71
N MET A 36 12.70 -4.84 -5.19
CA MET A 36 12.55 -4.69 -3.74
C MET A 36 11.63 -5.81 -3.27
N GLU A 37 12.09 -6.61 -2.32
CA GLU A 37 11.25 -7.64 -1.71
C GLU A 37 10.22 -6.97 -0.78
N ILE A 38 9.09 -7.64 -0.53
CA ILE A 38 8.02 -7.14 0.34
C ILE A 38 8.57 -6.86 1.75
N ALA A 39 9.42 -7.76 2.26
CA ALA A 39 10.08 -7.60 3.55
C ALA A 39 10.99 -6.37 3.60
N ASP A 40 11.70 -6.05 2.51
CA ASP A 40 12.58 -4.87 2.45
C ASP A 40 11.77 -3.58 2.54
N TYR A 41 10.62 -3.53 1.85
CA TYR A 41 9.72 -2.38 1.92
C TYR A 41 9.16 -2.17 3.33
N GLN A 42 8.74 -3.26 4.00
CA GLN A 42 8.25 -3.20 5.37
C GLN A 42 9.30 -2.64 6.34
N GLN A 43 10.55 -3.10 6.22
CA GLN A 43 11.66 -2.64 7.06
C GLN A 43 12.00 -1.17 6.79
N TRP A 44 12.02 -0.77 5.52
CA TRP A 44 12.21 0.63 5.15
C TRP A 44 11.13 1.53 5.75
N LEU A 45 9.86 1.13 5.67
CA LEU A 45 8.74 1.91 6.20
C LEU A 45 8.87 2.09 7.71
N ARG A 46 9.14 0.99 8.44
CA ARG A 46 9.35 1.03 9.89
C ARG A 46 10.47 2.01 10.27
N ALA A 47 11.63 1.92 9.61
CA ALA A 47 12.76 2.80 9.88
C ALA A 47 12.44 4.28 9.56
N TRP A 48 11.70 4.52 8.49
CA TRP A 48 11.26 5.87 8.10
C TRP A 48 10.33 6.50 9.14
N ASP A 49 9.42 5.70 9.70
CA ASP A 49 8.47 6.09 10.74
C ASP A 49 9.14 6.33 12.09
N GLU A 50 10.03 5.43 12.51
CA GLU A 50 10.82 5.56 13.75
C GLU A 50 11.66 6.84 13.74
N ALA A 51 12.29 7.17 12.62
CA ALA A 51 13.05 8.41 12.45
C ALA A 51 12.20 9.68 12.65
N ARG A 52 10.88 9.58 12.45
CA ARG A 52 9.92 10.69 12.59
C ARG A 52 9.04 10.58 13.83
N LYS A 53 9.24 9.54 14.65
CA LYS A 53 8.40 9.21 15.82
C LYS A 53 6.93 8.94 15.46
N LEU A 54 6.69 8.52 14.21
CA LEU A 54 5.36 8.16 13.70
C LEU A 54 5.01 6.69 13.99
N ASP A 55 6.01 5.89 14.38
CA ASP A 55 5.89 4.52 14.87
C ASP A 55 5.00 4.41 16.13
N LYS A 56 4.91 5.51 16.90
CA LYS A 56 4.12 5.61 18.14
C LYS A 56 2.63 5.87 17.92
N ALA A 57 2.20 5.99 16.67
CA ALA A 57 0.78 6.12 16.36
C ALA A 57 0.00 4.93 16.93
N ASP A 58 -1.18 5.20 17.46
CA ASP A 58 -2.07 4.14 17.95
C ASP A 58 -2.42 3.18 16.79
N PRO A 59 -2.31 1.85 16.97
CA PRO A 59 -2.66 0.90 15.91
C PRO A 59 -4.14 0.98 15.50
N GLY A 60 -5.04 1.31 16.42
CA GLY A 60 -6.45 1.56 16.12
C GLY A 60 -6.63 2.75 15.19
N LEU A 61 -5.92 3.86 15.43
CA LEU A 61 -5.91 5.01 14.52
C LEU A 61 -5.31 4.65 13.15
N THR A 62 -4.25 3.84 13.13
CA THR A 62 -3.65 3.35 11.88
C THR A 62 -4.64 2.53 11.06
N LEU A 63 -5.45 1.70 11.72
CA LEU A 63 -6.54 0.95 11.06
C LEU A 63 -7.62 1.89 10.52
N ILE A 64 -8.00 2.93 11.26
CA ILE A 64 -8.97 3.92 10.77
C ILE A 64 -8.45 4.60 9.49
N HIS A 65 -7.17 4.99 9.44
CA HIS A 65 -6.59 5.55 8.22
C HIS A 65 -6.60 4.55 7.06
N ALA A 66 -6.25 3.28 7.29
CA ALA A 66 -6.38 2.25 6.26
C ALA A 66 -7.81 2.14 5.70
N MET A 67 -8.82 2.29 6.56
CA MET A 67 -10.23 2.28 6.14
C MET A 67 -10.63 3.55 5.37
N GLU A 68 -10.08 4.71 5.73
CA GLU A 68 -10.27 5.96 4.98
C GLU A 68 -9.75 5.83 3.55
N GLU A 69 -8.49 5.39 3.39
CA GLU A 69 -7.87 5.22 2.06
C GLU A 69 -8.58 4.13 1.23
N LEU A 70 -9.04 3.05 1.88
CA LEU A 70 -9.84 2.02 1.19
C LEU A 70 -11.18 2.58 0.70
N GLY A 71 -11.77 3.52 1.43
CA GLY A 71 -12.97 4.25 1.00
C GLY A 71 -12.71 5.10 -0.24
N GLU A 72 -11.52 5.70 -0.32
CA GLU A 72 -11.06 6.46 -1.49
C GLU A 72 -10.84 5.52 -2.70
N VAL A 73 -10.20 4.38 -2.51
CA VAL A 73 -10.07 3.31 -3.53
C VAL A 73 -11.45 2.93 -4.09
N ALA A 74 -12.42 2.68 -3.22
CA ALA A 74 -13.77 2.31 -3.63
C ALA A 74 -14.43 3.43 -4.46
N ARG A 75 -14.25 4.68 -4.06
CA ARG A 75 -14.75 5.85 -4.79
C ARG A 75 -14.16 5.92 -6.20
N GLU A 76 -12.84 5.78 -6.35
CA GLU A 76 -12.17 5.85 -7.66
C GLU A 76 -12.58 4.69 -8.59
N VAL A 77 -12.74 3.47 -8.05
CA VAL A 77 -13.27 2.32 -8.83
C VAL A 77 -14.68 2.61 -9.35
N LEU A 78 -15.58 3.16 -8.52
CA LEU A 78 -16.93 3.50 -8.95
C LEU A 78 -16.94 4.54 -10.08
N PHE A 79 -16.06 5.54 -10.02
CA PHE A 79 -15.90 6.51 -11.11
C PHE A 79 -15.47 5.84 -12.41
N LEU A 80 -14.47 4.96 -12.36
CA LEU A 80 -13.99 4.21 -13.52
C LEU A 80 -15.04 3.25 -14.09
N LYS A 81 -16.00 2.80 -13.26
CA LYS A 81 -17.17 2.01 -13.67
C LYS A 81 -18.35 2.86 -14.16
N GLY A 82 -18.16 4.17 -14.35
CA GLY A 82 -19.17 5.04 -14.95
C GLY A 82 -20.27 5.52 -14.00
N TYR A 83 -20.06 5.43 -12.67
CA TYR A 83 -21.02 5.92 -11.68
C TYR A 83 -21.34 7.42 -11.84
N LYS A 84 -20.39 8.23 -12.33
CA LYS A 84 -20.64 9.60 -12.81
C LYS A 84 -20.18 9.75 -14.27
N LYS A 85 -21.04 10.38 -15.07
CA LYS A 85 -20.87 10.50 -16.54
C LYS A 85 -19.76 11.44 -16.98
N ASP A 86 -19.35 12.39 -16.13
CA ASP A 86 -18.34 13.40 -16.44
C ASP A 86 -16.96 13.06 -15.85
N ALA A 87 -16.78 11.84 -15.36
CA ALA A 87 -15.52 11.38 -14.79
C ALA A 87 -14.43 11.34 -15.87
N MET A 88 -13.27 11.93 -15.60
CA MET A 88 -12.09 11.85 -16.47
C MET A 88 -11.32 10.56 -16.14
N PRO A 89 -11.39 9.49 -16.96
CA PRO A 89 -10.93 8.17 -16.53
C PRO A 89 -9.43 8.10 -16.22
N GLU A 90 -8.62 8.96 -16.85
CA GLU A 90 -7.19 9.00 -16.59
C GLU A 90 -6.86 9.59 -15.22
N GLU A 91 -7.55 10.66 -14.82
CA GLU A 91 -7.36 11.26 -13.50
C GLU A 91 -7.76 10.28 -12.39
N HIS A 92 -8.89 9.58 -12.56
CA HIS A 92 -9.33 8.56 -11.61
C HIS A 92 -8.42 7.34 -11.56
N ARG A 93 -7.74 6.96 -12.66
CA ARG A 93 -6.71 5.91 -12.62
C ARG A 93 -5.49 6.33 -11.81
N GLN A 94 -5.05 7.58 -11.95
CA GLN A 94 -3.92 8.11 -11.20
C GLN A 94 -4.26 8.24 -9.71
N SER A 95 -5.46 8.73 -9.39
CA SER A 95 -5.95 8.74 -8.01
C SER A 95 -6.05 7.32 -7.47
N LEU A 96 -6.66 6.37 -8.21
CA LEU A 96 -6.73 4.98 -7.77
C LEU A 96 -5.35 4.38 -7.44
N ALA A 97 -4.33 4.65 -8.27
CA ALA A 97 -2.98 4.19 -8.00
C ALA A 97 -2.41 4.77 -6.70
N ARG A 98 -2.69 6.05 -6.40
CA ARG A 98 -2.30 6.70 -5.15
C ARG A 98 -3.02 6.08 -3.96
N GLU A 99 -4.35 5.99 -4.00
CA GLU A 99 -5.13 5.48 -2.87
C GLU A 99 -4.83 4.01 -2.57
N LEU A 100 -4.52 3.21 -3.59
CA LEU A 100 -4.02 1.85 -3.41
C LEU A 100 -2.68 1.84 -2.68
N ALA A 101 -1.75 2.72 -3.06
CA ALA A 101 -0.45 2.83 -2.40
C ALA A 101 -0.60 3.27 -0.94
N ASP A 102 -1.44 4.28 -0.65
CA ASP A 102 -1.68 4.77 0.71
C ASP A 102 -2.35 3.71 1.59
N THR A 103 -3.35 2.99 1.04
CA THR A 103 -3.96 1.84 1.70
C THR A 103 -2.91 0.79 2.07
N ILE A 104 -2.04 0.44 1.12
CA ILE A 104 -0.97 -0.55 1.34
C ILE A 104 0.00 -0.07 2.42
N VAL A 105 0.42 1.19 2.40
CA VAL A 105 1.32 1.76 3.43
C VAL A 105 0.74 1.55 4.84
N PHE A 106 -0.54 1.84 5.05
CA PHE A 106 -1.15 1.64 6.36
C PHE A 106 -1.28 0.16 6.75
N LEU A 107 -1.49 -0.74 5.79
CA LEU A 107 -1.47 -2.18 6.06
C LEU A 107 -0.07 -2.69 6.46
N PHE A 108 0.99 -2.22 5.79
CA PHE A 108 2.37 -2.52 6.18
C PHE A 108 2.71 -1.92 7.54
N LYS A 109 2.19 -0.73 7.83
CA LYS A 109 2.32 -0.10 9.14
C LYS A 109 1.71 -0.92 10.25
N LEU A 110 0.46 -1.37 10.07
CA LEU A 110 -0.18 -2.29 11.00
C LEU A 110 0.63 -3.57 11.17
N ALA A 111 1.15 -4.14 10.07
CA ALA A 111 1.94 -5.36 10.14
C ALA A 111 3.16 -5.19 11.07
N TYR A 112 3.97 -4.14 10.93
CA TYR A 112 5.11 -3.97 11.83
C TYR A 112 4.71 -3.52 13.25
N GLN A 113 3.59 -2.80 13.42
CA GLN A 113 3.10 -2.42 14.76
C GLN A 113 2.68 -3.63 15.61
N PHE A 114 2.34 -4.74 14.95
CA PHE A 114 2.00 -6.02 15.59
C PHE A 114 3.09 -7.09 15.42
N ASP A 115 4.30 -6.71 15.00
CA ASP A 115 5.44 -7.61 14.76
C ASP A 115 5.10 -8.79 13.82
N ILE A 116 4.31 -8.52 12.78
CA ILE A 116 3.92 -9.47 11.72
C ILE A 116 4.86 -9.30 10.53
N ASP A 117 5.50 -10.39 10.09
CA ASP A 117 6.19 -10.45 8.80
C ASP A 117 5.13 -10.66 7.70
N ILE A 118 4.88 -9.60 6.93
CA ILE A 118 3.83 -9.62 5.91
C ILE A 118 4.21 -10.48 4.69
N GLN A 119 5.50 -10.59 4.38
CA GLN A 119 5.97 -11.44 3.28
C GLN A 119 5.73 -12.91 3.61
N GLU A 120 6.12 -13.34 4.81
CA GLU A 120 5.87 -14.70 5.27
C GLU A 120 4.37 -15.02 5.34
N ALA A 121 3.55 -14.07 5.84
CA ALA A 121 2.10 -14.25 5.87
C ALA A 121 1.50 -14.43 4.45
N MET A 122 2.00 -13.69 3.46
CA MET A 122 1.57 -13.82 2.06
C MET A 122 2.03 -15.14 1.44
N LEU A 123 3.25 -15.60 1.70
CA LEU A 123 3.76 -16.90 1.23
C LEU A 123 2.94 -18.07 1.79
N GLN A 124 2.57 -17.99 3.07
CA GLN A 124 1.68 -18.98 3.70
C GLN A 124 0.28 -18.95 3.11
N LEU A 125 -0.25 -17.77 2.79
CA LEU A 125 -1.53 -17.63 2.10
C LEU A 125 -1.48 -18.27 0.70
N GLN A 126 -0.43 -17.98 -0.08
CA GLN A 126 -0.24 -18.57 -1.40
C GLN A 126 -0.21 -20.09 -1.33
N THR A 127 0.61 -20.66 -0.44
CA THR A 127 0.70 -22.12 -0.24
C THR A 127 -0.67 -22.73 0.10
N ARG A 128 -1.46 -22.04 0.94
CA ARG A 128 -2.81 -22.48 1.31
C ARG A 128 -3.80 -22.40 0.14
N VAL A 129 -3.73 -21.34 -0.67
CA VAL A 129 -4.58 -21.14 -1.85
C VAL A 129 -4.25 -22.19 -2.90
N ASP A 130 -2.97 -22.43 -3.20
CA ASP A 130 -2.51 -23.46 -4.14
C ASP A 130 -2.92 -24.88 -3.70
N ALA A 131 -2.90 -25.15 -2.39
CA ALA A 131 -3.38 -26.43 -1.86
C ALA A 131 -4.91 -26.58 -1.92
N ARG A 132 -5.66 -25.48 -1.87
CA ARG A 132 -7.12 -25.47 -1.87
C ARG A 132 -7.71 -25.50 -3.28
N PHE A 133 -7.04 -24.87 -4.23
CA PHE A 133 -7.53 -24.69 -5.58
C PHE A 133 -6.56 -25.27 -6.59
N SER A 134 -6.97 -26.36 -7.23
CA SER A 134 -6.28 -27.00 -8.36
C SER A 134 -7.03 -26.69 -9.66
N GLU A 135 -6.49 -27.10 -10.81
CA GLU A 135 -7.24 -27.04 -12.09
C GLU A 135 -8.60 -27.76 -12.01
N GLU A 136 -8.70 -28.77 -11.14
CA GLU A 136 -9.91 -29.55 -10.90
C GLU A 136 -10.88 -28.88 -9.90
N ASN A 137 -10.42 -27.88 -9.14
CA ASN A 137 -11.22 -27.10 -8.20
C ASN A 137 -10.77 -25.63 -8.22
N PRO A 138 -11.16 -24.85 -9.23
CA PRO A 138 -10.55 -23.54 -9.51
C PRO A 138 -11.03 -22.40 -8.58
N GLY A 139 -11.80 -22.71 -7.53
CA GLY A 139 -12.30 -21.72 -6.58
C GLY A 139 -13.42 -20.85 -7.12
N TRP A 140 -13.52 -19.60 -6.62
CA TRP A 140 -14.55 -18.67 -7.08
C TRP A 140 -14.33 -18.37 -8.57
N GLN A 141 -15.40 -18.53 -9.35
CA GLN A 141 -15.45 -18.19 -10.76
C GLN A 141 -16.57 -17.16 -10.94
N PRO A 142 -16.38 -16.13 -11.76
CA PRO A 142 -17.46 -15.22 -12.10
C PRO A 142 -18.60 -16.02 -12.75
N LYS A 143 -19.85 -15.69 -12.43
CA LYS A 143 -20.98 -16.38 -13.07
C LYS A 143 -21.07 -15.98 -14.54
N PRO A 144 -21.53 -16.88 -15.43
CA PRO A 144 -21.77 -16.52 -16.82
C PRO A 144 -22.72 -15.30 -16.91
N GLY A 145 -22.26 -14.20 -17.53
CA GLY A 145 -23.02 -12.95 -17.65
C GLY A 145 -22.74 -11.88 -16.59
N GLU A 146 -21.83 -12.13 -15.64
CA GLU A 146 -21.21 -11.10 -14.78
C GLU A 146 -19.97 -10.46 -15.44
N GLU A 147 -19.73 -10.73 -16.73
CA GLU A 147 -18.73 -10.00 -17.54
C GLU A 147 -19.14 -8.53 -17.57
N GLU A 148 -18.26 -7.66 -17.08
CA GLU A 148 -18.50 -6.23 -16.92
C GLU A 148 -19.12 -5.63 -18.19
N ASN A 149 -20.30 -5.01 -18.05
CA ASN A 149 -20.92 -4.23 -19.11
C ASN A 149 -19.95 -3.08 -19.47
N PRO A 150 -19.49 -2.96 -20.72
CA PRO A 150 -18.42 -2.04 -21.11
C PRO A 150 -18.74 -0.56 -20.86
#